data_AF-A0A0K1YB28-F1
#
_entry.id   AF-A0A0K1YB28-F1
#
_cell.length_a   1.000
_cell.length_b   1.000
_cell.length_c   1.000
_cell.angle_alpha   90.00
_cell.angle_beta   90.00
_cell.angle_gamma   90.00
#
_symmetry.space_group_name_H-M   'P 1'
#
loop_
_entity.id
_entity.type
_entity.pdbx_description
1 polymer ?
#
loop_
_entity_poly.entity_id
_entity_poly.type
_entity_poly.pdbx_seq_one_letter_code
_entity_poly.pdbx_strand_id
1 'polypeptide(L)'
;MAECHQQLRRKRHDFLHKLSNYYATEYELVAVEDLNVKSMLESAGSSRNNTSSAWNTFTTILEYKCKREGIHFVEVEPAGTTKECASCGVESDKPLWVREHSCPVCGFEMDRDENIAVNILSRGFEKRGLGQSEDTSSERLRLS
;
A
#
# COMPACT_ATOMS: atom_id res chain seq x y z
N MET A 1 23.07 -12.92 23.97
CA MET A 1 22.68 -12.89 22.54
C MET A 1 21.25 -13.41 22.29
N ALA A 2 20.86 -14.60 22.78
CA ALA A 2 19.51 -15.16 22.56
C ALA A 2 18.36 -14.33 23.15
N GLU A 3 18.52 -13.80 24.37
CA GLU A 3 17.49 -12.99 25.05
C GLU A 3 17.25 -11.64 24.35
N CYS A 4 18.31 -10.98 23.89
CA CYS A 4 18.23 -9.72 23.13
C CYS A 4 17.45 -9.92 21.81
N HIS A 5 17.75 -10.98 21.06
CA HIS A 5 17.00 -11.32 19.85
C HIS A 5 15.53 -11.63 20.15
N GLN A 6 15.23 -12.30 21.26
CA GLN A 6 13.86 -12.56 21.68
C GLN A 6 13.10 -11.26 22.02
N GLN A 7 13.73 -10.32 22.72
CA GLN A 7 13.13 -9.03 23.05
C GLN A 7 12.84 -8.21 21.78
N LEU A 8 13.76 -8.15 20.83
CA LEU A 8 13.55 -7.47 19.55
C LEU A 8 12.40 -8.09 18.76
N ARG A 9 12.32 -9.43 18.72
CA ARG A 9 11.21 -10.13 18.07
C ARG A 9 9.87 -9.78 18.71
N ARG A 10 9.79 -9.76 20.04
CA ARG A 10 8.57 -9.37 20.79
C ARG A 10 8.15 -7.93 20.50
N LYS A 11 9.10 -6.98 20.49
CA LYS A 11 8.81 -5.57 20.19
C LYS A 11 8.28 -5.39 18.77
N ARG A 12 8.88 -6.05 17.78
CA ARG A 12 8.39 -6.03 16.39
C ARG A 12 6.99 -6.61 16.30
N HIS A 13 6.76 -7.76 16.92
CA HIS A 13 5.46 -8.41 16.92
C HIS A 13 4.36 -7.56 17.59
N ASP A 14 4.67 -6.94 18.73
CA ASP A 14 3.78 -5.99 19.42
C ASP A 14 3.45 -4.78 18.53
N PHE A 15 4.46 -4.21 17.86
CA PHE A 15 4.24 -3.13 16.90
C PHE A 15 3.32 -3.54 15.75
N LEU A 16 3.56 -4.69 15.11
CA LEU A 16 2.71 -5.19 14.02
C LEU A 16 1.27 -5.43 14.49
N HIS A 17 1.07 -5.94 15.71
CA HIS A 17 -0.27 -6.08 16.28
C HIS A 17 -0.95 -4.75 16.55
N LYS A 18 -0.25 -3.75 17.10
CA LYS A 18 -0.84 -2.43 17.34
C LYS A 18 -1.24 -1.75 16.03
N LEU A 19 -0.33 -1.79 15.05
CA LEU A 19 -0.56 -1.19 13.73
C LEU A 19 -1.72 -1.87 12.99
N SER A 20 -1.76 -3.20 12.95
CA SER A 20 -2.85 -3.94 12.32
C SER A 20 -4.19 -3.73 13.03
N ASN A 21 -4.18 -3.54 14.36
CA ASN A 21 -5.41 -3.24 15.10
C ASN A 21 -5.96 -1.87 14.71
N TYR A 22 -5.08 -0.86 14.65
CA TYR A 22 -5.46 0.48 14.23
C TYR A 22 -6.14 0.45 12.85
N TYR A 23 -5.53 -0.19 11.86
CA TYR A 23 -6.15 -0.26 10.52
C TYR A 23 -7.46 -1.03 10.50
N ALA A 24 -7.58 -2.08 11.31
CA ALA A 24 -8.80 -2.89 11.39
C ALA A 24 -9.94 -2.22 12.18
N THR A 25 -9.70 -1.14 12.90
CA THR A 25 -10.75 -0.43 13.67
C THR A 25 -11.07 0.96 13.12
N GLU A 26 -10.11 1.64 12.52
CA GLU A 26 -10.29 3.03 12.08
C GLU A 26 -10.82 3.16 10.64
N TYR A 27 -10.72 2.12 9.82
CA TYR A 27 -11.08 2.17 8.40
C TYR A 27 -12.06 1.08 8.01
N GLU A 28 -12.87 1.35 6.99
CA GLU A 28 -13.87 0.42 6.44
C GLU A 28 -13.33 -0.44 5.30
N LEU A 29 -12.23 0.00 4.67
CA LEU A 29 -11.50 -0.69 3.62
C LEU A 29 -10.00 -0.53 3.87
N VAL A 30 -9.27 -1.63 3.77
CA VAL A 30 -7.81 -1.64 3.76
C VAL A 30 -7.34 -2.41 2.52
N ALA A 31 -6.70 -1.70 1.60
CA ALA A 31 -6.08 -2.27 0.41
C ALA A 31 -4.55 -2.37 0.59
N VAL A 32 -3.96 -3.51 0.23
CA VAL A 32 -2.52 -3.75 0.32
C VAL A 32 -2.00 -4.42 -0.94
N GLU A 33 -0.72 -4.21 -1.27
CA GLU A 33 -0.06 -4.97 -2.35
C GLU A 33 0.15 -6.44 -1.94
N ASP A 34 -0.21 -7.36 -2.84
CA ASP A 34 0.21 -8.76 -2.77
C ASP A 34 1.68 -8.89 -3.19
N LEU A 35 2.58 -8.49 -2.29
CA LEU A 35 4.02 -8.64 -2.49
C LEU A 35 4.39 -10.12 -2.32
N ASN A 36 4.15 -10.91 -3.37
CA ASN A 36 4.44 -12.33 -3.37
C ASN A 36 5.95 -12.58 -3.23
N VAL A 37 6.37 -13.09 -2.06
CA VAL A 37 7.77 -13.18 -1.62
C VAL A 37 8.64 -14.08 -2.50
N LYS A 38 8.03 -14.96 -3.30
CA LYS A 38 8.78 -15.85 -4.22
C LYS A 38 9.64 -15.08 -5.22
N SER A 39 9.14 -14.00 -5.83
CA SER A 39 9.91 -13.20 -6.79
C SER A 39 11.00 -12.36 -6.12
N MET A 40 10.80 -11.98 -4.85
CA MET A 40 11.77 -11.18 -4.09
C MET A 40 12.93 -12.01 -3.52
N LEU A 41 12.69 -13.30 -3.22
CA LEU A 41 13.70 -14.26 -2.77
C LEU A 41 14.73 -14.64 -3.86
N GLU A 42 14.33 -14.60 -5.14
CA GLU A 42 15.20 -14.95 -6.26
C GLU A 42 16.25 -13.86 -6.57
N SER A 43 16.08 -12.64 -6.04
CA SER A 43 16.93 -11.46 -6.31
C SER A 43 17.88 -11.09 -5.15
N ALA A 44 18.18 -12.04 -4.24
CA ALA A 44 18.42 -11.73 -2.83
C ALA A 44 19.77 -11.08 -2.42
N GLY A 45 19.63 -10.07 -1.56
CA GLY A 45 20.53 -9.78 -0.44
C GLY A 45 19.77 -9.91 0.90
N SER A 46 20.48 -10.17 2.00
CA SER A 46 19.91 -10.58 3.31
C SER A 46 18.90 -9.60 3.93
N SER A 47 19.01 -8.29 3.66
CA SER A 47 18.09 -7.26 4.17
C SER A 47 16.70 -7.32 3.55
N ARG A 48 16.59 -7.63 2.25
CA ARG A 48 15.31 -7.69 1.53
C ARG A 48 14.45 -8.86 2.00
N ASN A 49 15.08 -10.00 2.31
CA ASN A 49 14.40 -11.18 2.84
C ASN A 49 13.73 -10.92 4.20
N ASN A 50 14.32 -10.05 5.03
CA ASN A 50 13.75 -9.68 6.34
C ASN A 50 12.52 -8.79 6.20
N THR A 51 12.59 -7.78 5.31
CA THR A 51 11.46 -6.88 5.03
C THR A 51 10.26 -7.65 4.47
N SER A 52 10.49 -8.58 3.55
CA SER A 52 9.41 -9.43 2.99
C SER A 52 8.77 -10.32 4.06
N SER A 53 9.55 -10.87 5.00
CA SER A 53 9.00 -11.68 6.10
C SER A 53 8.16 -10.84 7.08
N ALA A 54 8.59 -9.61 7.37
CA ALA A 54 7.82 -8.68 8.21
C ALA A 54 6.51 -8.25 7.53
N TRP A 55 6.53 -8.00 6.22
CA TRP A 55 5.33 -7.67 5.43
C TRP A 55 4.30 -8.79 5.49
N ASN A 56 4.70 -10.03 5.16
CA ASN A 56 3.78 -11.18 5.24
C ASN A 56 3.18 -11.37 6.64
N THR A 57 4.00 -11.20 7.67
CA THR A 57 3.53 -11.30 9.05
C THR A 57 2.48 -10.23 9.34
N PHE A 58 2.73 -9.00 8.89
CA PHE A 58 1.80 -7.88 9.05
C PHE A 58 0.49 -8.10 8.29
N THR A 59 0.53 -8.45 7.00
CA THR A 59 -0.67 -8.68 6.18
C THR A 59 -1.51 -9.84 6.71
N THR A 60 -0.87 -10.95 7.13
CA THR A 60 -1.57 -12.06 7.80
C THR A 60 -2.29 -11.60 9.06
N ILE A 61 -1.64 -10.79 9.90
CA ILE A 61 -2.25 -10.29 11.13
C ILE A 61 -3.41 -9.33 10.83
N LEU A 62 -3.21 -8.46 9.86
CA LEU A 62 -4.18 -7.46 9.44
C LEU A 62 -5.42 -8.13 8.84
N GLU A 63 -5.26 -9.10 7.94
CA GLU A 63 -6.35 -9.83 7.30
C GLU A 63 -7.30 -10.45 8.34
N TYR A 64 -6.76 -11.21 9.30
CA TYR A 64 -7.62 -11.88 10.28
C TYR A 64 -8.33 -10.88 11.20
N LYS A 65 -7.72 -9.72 11.48
CA LYS A 65 -8.34 -8.67 12.29
C LYS A 65 -9.42 -7.94 11.54
N CYS A 66 -9.17 -7.55 10.28
CA CYS A 66 -10.20 -6.97 9.42
C CYS A 66 -11.40 -7.92 9.33
N LYS A 67 -11.16 -9.22 9.12
CA LYS A 67 -12.23 -10.23 9.14
C LYS A 67 -12.99 -10.28 10.46
N ARG A 68 -12.31 -10.15 11.60
CA ARG A 68 -12.93 -10.15 12.93
C ARG A 68 -13.79 -8.92 13.17
N GLU A 69 -13.33 -7.74 12.74
CA GLU A 69 -14.04 -6.46 12.92
C GLU A 69 -15.08 -6.18 11.80
N GLY A 70 -15.17 -7.05 10.78
CA GLY A 70 -16.09 -6.87 9.65
C GLY A 70 -15.61 -5.87 8.59
N ILE A 71 -14.32 -5.51 8.61
CA ILE A 71 -13.69 -4.58 7.68
C ILE A 71 -13.26 -5.29 6.40
N HIS A 72 -13.36 -4.59 5.27
CA HIS A 72 -12.93 -5.11 3.98
C HIS A 72 -11.41 -5.06 3.84
N PHE A 73 -10.78 -6.23 3.76
CA PHE A 73 -9.37 -6.37 3.42
C PHE A 73 -9.22 -6.84 1.97
N VAL A 74 -8.39 -6.14 1.19
CA VAL A 74 -8.21 -6.42 -0.24
C VAL A 74 -6.73 -6.42 -0.59
N GLU A 75 -6.26 -7.54 -1.12
CA GLU A 75 -4.93 -7.61 -1.73
C GLU A 75 -5.03 -7.26 -3.22
N VAL A 76 -4.14 -6.43 -3.74
CA VAL A 76 -4.10 -6.02 -5.14
C VAL A 76 -2.79 -6.43 -5.81
N GLU A 77 -2.84 -6.62 -7.13
CA GLU A 77 -1.65 -6.91 -7.94
C GLU A 77 -0.65 -5.75 -7.83
N PRO A 78 0.61 -5.99 -7.40
CA PRO A 78 1.63 -4.94 -7.31
C PRO A 78 2.22 -4.51 -8.66
N ALA A 79 2.08 -5.31 -9.72
CA ALA A 79 2.64 -4.94 -11.02
C ALA A 79 2.07 -3.60 -11.52
N GLY A 80 2.95 -2.68 -11.89
CA GLY A 80 2.59 -1.35 -12.46
C GLY A 80 2.30 -0.26 -11.43
N THR A 81 1.95 -0.58 -10.18
CA THR A 81 1.55 0.42 -9.14
C THR A 81 2.60 1.52 -8.92
N THR A 82 3.89 1.15 -9.03
CA THR A 82 5.05 2.02 -8.85
C THR A 82 5.34 2.93 -10.05
N LYS A 83 4.76 2.64 -11.22
CA LYS A 83 5.01 3.34 -12.48
C LYS A 83 3.80 4.15 -12.97
N GLU A 84 2.60 3.66 -12.69
CA GLU A 84 1.34 4.28 -13.10
C GLU A 84 1.11 5.61 -12.40
N CYS A 85 0.64 6.60 -13.15
CA CYS A 85 0.15 7.86 -12.61
C CYS A 85 -1.25 7.68 -12.04
N ALA A 86 -1.44 8.04 -10.77
CA ALA A 86 -2.74 7.96 -10.11
C ALA A 86 -3.82 8.85 -10.73
N SER A 87 -3.42 9.89 -11.50
CA SER A 87 -4.35 10.81 -12.15
C SER A 87 -4.78 10.36 -13.55
N CYS A 88 -3.91 9.74 -14.34
CA CYS A 88 -4.20 9.43 -15.74
C CYS A 88 -3.89 8.00 -16.19
N GLY A 89 -3.38 7.15 -15.29
CA GLY A 89 -3.08 5.75 -15.55
C GLY A 89 -1.83 5.48 -16.40
N VAL A 90 -1.18 6.51 -16.95
CA VAL A 90 0.01 6.29 -17.79
C VAL A 90 1.17 5.76 -16.96
N GLU A 91 1.87 4.75 -17.48
CA GLU A 91 3.12 4.28 -16.90
C GLU A 91 4.27 5.20 -17.29
N SER A 92 5.15 5.47 -16.32
CA SER A 92 6.42 6.15 -16.54
C SER A 92 7.54 5.40 -15.82
N ASP A 93 8.63 5.13 -16.54
CA ASP A 93 9.83 4.59 -15.92
C ASP A 93 10.53 5.70 -15.13
N LYS A 94 10.74 5.46 -13.84
CA LYS A 94 11.45 6.37 -12.94
C LYS A 94 12.40 5.59 -12.03
N PRO A 95 13.62 6.07 -11.78
CA PRO A 95 14.53 5.41 -10.86
C PRO A 95 14.03 5.36 -9.42
N LEU A 96 14.45 4.33 -8.67
CA LEU A 96 14.03 4.10 -7.27
C LEU A 96 14.42 5.21 -6.29
N TRP A 97 15.37 6.08 -6.62
CA TRP A 97 15.76 7.20 -5.76
C TRP A 97 14.92 8.47 -5.98
N VAL A 98 14.12 8.52 -7.06
CA VAL A 98 13.21 9.63 -7.30
C VAL A 98 12.04 9.52 -6.32
N ARG A 99 11.88 10.55 -5.48
CA ARG A 99 10.88 10.60 -4.41
C ARG A 99 9.60 11.33 -4.80
N GLU A 100 9.67 12.19 -5.80
CA GLU A 100 8.54 12.93 -6.33
C GLU A 100 8.03 12.24 -7.60
N HIS A 101 6.73 12.03 -7.70
CA HIS A 101 6.09 11.67 -8.95
C HIS A 101 5.75 12.96 -9.70
N SER A 102 6.24 13.11 -10.93
CA SER A 102 5.78 14.12 -11.88
C SER A 102 5.40 13.40 -13.17
N CYS A 103 4.13 13.48 -13.55
CA CYS A 103 3.61 12.77 -14.72
C CYS A 103 3.95 13.53 -16.01
N PRO A 104 4.65 12.90 -16.98
CA PRO A 104 5.04 13.58 -18.22
C PRO A 104 3.87 13.82 -19.17
N VAL A 105 2.70 13.22 -18.92
CA VAL A 105 1.52 13.31 -19.80
C VAL A 105 0.49 14.31 -19.27
N CYS A 106 0.08 14.17 -18.00
CA CYS A 106 -0.94 15.05 -17.42
C CYS A 106 -0.38 16.15 -16.52
N GLY A 107 0.92 16.15 -16.22
CA GLY A 107 1.55 17.14 -15.33
C GLY A 107 1.19 17.00 -13.85
N PHE A 108 0.54 15.89 -13.44
CA PHE A 108 0.22 15.62 -12.04
C PHE A 108 1.49 15.41 -11.20
N GLU A 109 1.54 16.03 -10.03
CA GLU A 109 2.69 15.98 -9.12
C GLU A 109 2.27 15.59 -7.69
N MET A 110 3.02 14.68 -7.06
CA MET A 110 2.78 14.20 -5.68
C MET A 110 4.01 13.43 -5.15
N ASP A 111 4.10 13.14 -3.85
CA ASP A 111 5.09 12.15 -3.37
C ASP A 111 4.84 10.79 -4.07
N ARG A 112 5.92 10.10 -4.40
CA ARG A 112 5.87 8.84 -5.14
C ARG A 112 5.12 7.77 -4.36
N ASP A 113 5.34 7.67 -3.05
CA ASP A 113 4.71 6.64 -2.23
C ASP A 113 3.22 6.97 -2.01
N GLU A 114 2.86 8.26 -1.96
CA GLU A 114 1.45 8.68 -2.01
C GLU A 114 0.79 8.30 -3.34
N ASN A 115 1.44 8.52 -4.48
CA ASN A 115 0.94 8.09 -5.79
C ASN A 115 0.71 6.57 -5.83
N ILE A 116 1.66 5.80 -5.29
CA ILE A 116 1.53 4.35 -5.17
C ILE A 116 0.32 3.99 -4.27
N ALA A 117 0.16 4.65 -3.13
CA ALA A 117 -0.95 4.39 -2.22
C ALA A 117 -2.31 4.67 -2.87
N VAL A 118 -2.43 5.73 -3.67
CA VAL A 118 -3.67 6.04 -4.42
C VAL A 118 -3.94 4.97 -5.48
N ASN A 119 -2.93 4.51 -6.23
CA ASN A 119 -3.08 3.41 -7.19
C ASN A 119 -3.57 2.12 -6.51
N ILE A 120 -2.97 1.76 -5.38
CA ILE A 120 -3.35 0.57 -4.59
C ILE A 120 -4.81 0.69 -4.12
N LEU A 121 -5.19 1.86 -3.61
CA LEU A 121 -6.54 2.12 -3.15
C LEU A 121 -7.56 2.04 -4.29
N SER A 122 -7.26 2.64 -5.45
CA SER A 122 -8.12 2.57 -6.66
C SER A 122 -8.36 1.11 -7.08
N ARG A 123 -7.29 0.32 -7.21
CA ARG A 123 -7.38 -1.12 -7.51
C ARG A 123 -8.17 -1.89 -6.44
N GLY A 124 -8.04 -1.49 -5.19
CA GLY A 124 -8.81 -2.07 -4.07
C GLY A 124 -10.31 -1.84 -4.22
N PHE A 125 -10.70 -0.62 -4.58
CA PHE A 125 -12.08 -0.24 -4.89
C PHE A 125 -12.64 -0.99 -6.10
N GLU A 126 -11.89 -1.04 -7.20
CA GLU A 126 -12.24 -1.80 -8.42
C GLU A 126 -12.46 -3.28 -8.11
N LYS A 127 -11.55 -3.91 -7.36
CA LYS A 127 -11.64 -5.33 -6.98
C LYS A 127 -12.84 -5.62 -6.09
N ARG A 128 -13.33 -4.63 -5.33
CA ARG A 128 -14.58 -4.74 -4.56
C ARG A 128 -15.85 -4.58 -5.39
N GLY A 129 -15.75 -4.15 -6.65
CA GLY A 129 -16.91 -3.76 -7.46
C GLY A 129 -17.47 -2.38 -7.08
N LEU A 130 -16.71 -1.58 -6.35
CA LEU A 130 -17.01 -0.18 -6.06
C LEU A 130 -16.12 0.67 -6.95
N GLY A 131 -16.45 0.79 -8.25
CA GLY A 131 -15.74 1.75 -9.10
C GLY A 131 -15.83 3.14 -8.48
N GLN A 132 -14.73 3.90 -8.47
CA GLN A 132 -14.80 5.30 -8.07
C GLN A 132 -15.80 6.01 -8.99
N SER A 133 -16.84 6.60 -8.40
CA SER A 133 -17.69 7.53 -9.13
C SER A 133 -16.82 8.71 -9.53
N GLU A 134 -16.55 8.87 -10.82
CA GLU A 134 -16.03 10.10 -11.40
C GLU A 134 -17.04 11.22 -11.15
N ASP A 135 -16.99 11.86 -9.98
CA ASP A 135 -17.76 13.09 -9.75
C ASP A 135 -16.94 14.30 -10.23
N THR A 136 -17.09 14.49 -11.54
CA THR A 136 -17.07 15.72 -12.34
C THR A 136 -16.83 17.07 -11.65
N SER A 137 -15.83 17.79 -12.20
CA SER A 137 -15.87 19.18 -12.66
C SER A 137 -16.46 20.30 -11.77
N SER A 138 -15.59 21.26 -11.45
CA SER A 138 -15.82 22.70 -11.60
C SER A 138 -17.13 23.29 -11.05
N GLU A 139 -17.19 23.56 -9.74
CA GLU A 139 -18.05 24.64 -9.23
C GLU A 139 -17.57 25.17 -7.87
N ARG A 140 -16.52 26.00 -7.88
CA ARG A 140 -16.28 26.96 -6.79
C ARG A 140 -15.34 28.10 -7.19
N LEU A 141 -15.80 28.94 -8.11
CA LEU A 141 -15.32 30.33 -8.24
C LEU A 141 -16.47 31.23 -8.69
N ARG A 142 -17.49 31.30 -7.84
CA ARG A 142 -18.32 32.49 -7.69
C ARG A 142 -18.46 32.77 -6.20
N LEU A 143 -18.24 34.04 -5.85
CA LEU A 143 -18.43 34.71 -4.55
C LEU A 143 -17.20 34.78 -3.63
N SER A 144 -16.32 35.74 -3.95
CA SER A 144 -16.04 36.89 -3.07
C SER A 144 -15.39 38.00 -3.87
#